data_AF-A0AAV8Y2U8-F1
#
_entry.id   AF-A0AAV8Y2U8-F1
#
_cell.length_a   1.000
_cell.length_b   1.000
_cell.length_c   1.000
_cell.angle_alpha   90.00
_cell.angle_beta   90.00
_cell.angle_gamma   90.00
#
_symmetry.space_group_name_H-M   'P 1'
#
loop_
_entity.id
_entity.type
_entity.pdbx_description
1 polymer ?
#
loop_
_entity_poly.entity_id
_entity_poly.type
_entity_poly.pdbx_seq_one_letter_code
_entity_poly.pdbx_strand_id
1 'polypeptide(L)'
;MHKITILQMIGYGDRTRTEAEVVRLFEEKYPELPPISQGTFRERRHVRQLKKNPPNKLSEDQKWDVMLMLEENPHMSSRQTDSALNISHSSILRVLTENQMHPYKLVPTNELAEDDFDRRILFCEQMMQMTDDNTLQIDKHFYVARCHFRIRN
;
A
#
# COMPACT_ATOMS: atom_id res chain seq x y z
N MET A 1 -6.28 23.89 11.35
CA MET A 1 -7.55 23.96 12.10
C MET A 1 -8.24 25.35 12.00
N HIS A 2 -8.04 26.15 10.93
CA HIS A 2 -8.53 27.56 10.86
C HIS A 2 -9.60 27.83 9.78
N LYS A 3 -10.05 26.82 9.04
CA LYS A 3 -11.04 26.99 7.96
C LYS A 3 -12.39 27.51 8.46
N ILE A 4 -12.85 26.97 9.58
CA ILE A 4 -14.13 27.38 10.21
C ILE A 4 -14.04 28.85 10.61
N THR A 5 -12.98 29.27 11.30
CA THR A 5 -12.77 30.66 11.75
C THR A 5 -12.79 31.65 10.58
N ILE A 6 -12.10 31.31 9.49
CA ILE A 6 -12.08 32.12 8.26
C ILE A 6 -13.50 32.25 7.67
N LEU A 7 -14.29 31.17 7.68
CA LEU A 7 -15.69 31.21 7.23
C LEU A 7 -16.58 32.09 8.12
N GLN A 8 -16.37 32.10 9.44
CA GLN A 8 -17.11 32.99 10.35
C GLN A 8 -16.79 34.46 10.03
N MET A 9 -15.50 34.77 9.81
CA MET A 9 -15.06 36.14 9.48
C MET A 9 -15.62 36.64 8.14
N ILE A 10 -15.82 35.75 7.16
CA ILE A 10 -16.46 36.08 5.87
C ILE A 10 -17.98 36.29 5.99
N GLY A 11 -18.59 35.82 7.08
CA GLY A 11 -20.05 35.88 7.29
C GLY A 11 -20.80 34.66 6.74
N TYR A 12 -20.24 33.45 6.89
CA TYR A 12 -20.93 32.17 6.64
C TYR A 12 -21.71 32.06 5.31
N GLY A 13 -21.12 32.50 4.21
CA GLY A 13 -21.70 32.34 2.86
C GLY A 13 -22.34 33.60 2.29
N ASP A 14 -22.76 34.55 3.13
CA ASP A 14 -23.35 35.83 2.71
C ASP A 14 -22.30 36.84 2.22
N ARG A 15 -21.01 36.53 2.45
CA ARG A 15 -19.83 37.28 1.95
C ARG A 15 -19.88 38.77 2.28
N THR A 16 -20.21 39.09 3.53
CA THR A 16 -20.36 40.46 4.00
C THR A 16 -19.05 41.25 4.09
N ARG A 17 -17.90 40.57 4.08
CA ARG A 17 -16.56 41.17 4.19
C ARG A 17 -15.68 40.82 3.00
N THR A 18 -14.84 41.77 2.61
CA THR A 18 -13.82 41.60 1.57
C THR A 18 -12.68 40.71 2.07
N GLU A 19 -11.91 40.16 1.14
CA GLU A 19 -10.76 39.28 1.45
C GLU A 19 -9.70 40.00 2.28
N ALA A 20 -9.40 41.27 1.97
CA ALA A 20 -8.43 42.08 2.72
C ALA A 20 -8.88 42.33 4.18
N GLU A 21 -10.16 42.61 4.40
CA GLU A 21 -10.70 42.79 5.74
C GLU A 21 -10.62 41.52 6.57
N VAL A 22 -10.88 40.36 5.95
CA VAL A 22 -10.79 39.09 6.66
C VAL A 22 -9.35 38.69 6.96
N VAL A 23 -8.40 38.96 6.06
CA VAL A 23 -6.97 38.76 6.32
C VAL A 23 -6.54 39.60 7.52
N ARG A 24 -6.92 40.88 7.55
CA ARG A 24 -6.63 41.77 8.68
C ARG A 24 -7.23 41.24 10.00
N LEU A 25 -8.50 40.83 9.99
CA LEU A 25 -9.15 40.24 11.17
C LEU A 25 -8.50 38.93 11.63
N PHE A 26 -7.96 38.15 10.68
CA PHE A 26 -7.26 36.92 10.99
C PHE A 26 -5.90 37.20 11.64
N GLU A 27 -5.13 38.15 11.09
CA GLU A 27 -3.84 38.61 11.64
C GLU A 27 -4.02 39.22 13.03
N GLU A 28 -5.05 40.04 13.23
CA GLU A 28 -5.38 40.62 14.53
C GLU A 28 -5.75 39.56 15.57
N LYS A 29 -6.52 38.53 15.17
CA LYS A 29 -6.94 37.45 16.07
C LYS A 29 -5.82 36.47 16.38
N TYR A 30 -4.85 36.32 15.49
CA TYR A 30 -3.74 35.38 15.61
C TYR A 30 -2.40 36.05 15.25
N PRO A 31 -1.90 36.97 16.09
CA PRO A 31 -0.69 37.74 15.80
C PRO A 31 0.59 36.88 15.79
N GLU A 32 0.56 35.74 16.47
CA GLU A 32 1.66 34.77 16.52
C GLU A 32 1.81 33.94 15.23
N LEU A 33 0.83 34.01 14.32
CA LEU A 33 0.83 33.24 13.08
C LEU A 33 1.38 34.07 11.92
N PRO A 34 2.08 33.44 10.96
CA PRO A 34 2.52 34.12 9.76
C PRO A 34 1.31 34.65 8.95
N PRO A 35 1.45 35.81 8.29
CA PRO A 35 0.43 36.38 7.43
C PRO A 35 -0.11 35.38 6.41
N ILE A 36 -1.44 35.32 6.24
CA ILE A 36 -2.07 34.42 5.29
C ILE A 36 -2.09 35.07 3.91
N SER A 37 -1.51 34.40 2.91
CA SER A 37 -1.63 34.83 1.51
C SER A 37 -3.05 34.69 0.98
N GLN A 38 -3.44 35.55 0.03
CA GLN A 38 -4.74 35.45 -0.67
C GLN A 38 -4.97 34.07 -1.31
N GLY A 39 -3.92 33.42 -1.83
CA GLY A 39 -4.01 32.07 -2.40
C GLY A 39 -4.43 31.02 -1.36
N THR A 40 -3.78 31.04 -0.20
CA THR A 40 -4.11 30.17 0.94
C THR A 40 -5.51 30.48 1.50
N PHE A 41 -5.92 31.75 1.47
CA PHE A 41 -7.26 32.16 1.84
C PHE A 41 -8.32 31.56 0.91
N ARG A 42 -8.16 31.68 -0.42
CA ARG A 42 -9.09 31.09 -1.40
C ARG A 42 -9.25 29.58 -1.24
N GLU A 43 -8.15 28.88 -0.96
CA GLU A 43 -8.18 27.43 -0.71
C GLU A 43 -8.92 27.06 0.59
N ARG A 44 -8.81 27.90 1.63
CA ARG A 44 -9.45 27.72 2.94
C ARG A 44 -10.86 28.30 3.03
N ARG A 45 -11.28 29.10 2.03
CA ARG A 45 -12.58 29.79 1.93
C ARG A 45 -13.78 28.87 1.78
N HIS A 46 -13.54 27.58 1.51
CA HIS A 46 -14.57 26.57 1.37
C HIS A 46 -14.38 25.43 2.37
N VAL A 47 -15.49 25.01 3.01
CA VAL A 47 -15.53 23.79 3.84
C VAL A 47 -15.29 22.56 2.97
N ARG A 48 -15.78 22.59 1.73
CA ARG A 48 -15.61 21.50 0.77
C ARG A 48 -14.13 21.38 0.42
N GLN A 49 -13.60 20.16 0.52
CA GLN A 49 -12.27 19.86 0.00
C GLN A 49 -12.30 20.14 -1.51
N LEU A 50 -11.44 21.03 -1.97
CA LEU A 50 -11.23 21.22 -3.40
C LEU A 50 -10.79 19.86 -3.96
N LYS A 51 -11.48 19.37 -5.00
CA LYS A 51 -11.03 18.17 -5.71
C LYS A 51 -9.65 18.50 -6.26
N LYS A 52 -8.61 17.92 -5.67
CA LYS A 52 -7.28 17.96 -6.29
C LYS A 52 -7.42 17.27 -7.65
N ASN A 53 -6.89 17.90 -8.70
CA ASN A 53 -6.80 17.23 -9.98
C ASN A 53 -6.06 15.91 -9.76
N PRO A 54 -6.65 14.77 -10.15
CA PRO A 54 -5.96 13.51 -9.99
C PRO A 54 -4.63 13.60 -10.75
N PRO A 55 -3.52 13.14 -10.16
CA PRO A 55 -2.27 13.02 -10.91
C PRO A 55 -2.52 12.17 -12.16
N ASN A 56 -1.81 12.47 -13.25
CA ASN A 56 -1.91 11.78 -14.55
C ASN A 56 -2.26 10.30 -14.35
N LYS A 57 -3.51 9.95 -14.66
CA LYS A 57 -4.02 8.60 -14.46
C LYS A 57 -3.56 7.80 -15.67
N LEU A 58 -2.85 6.69 -15.43
CA LEU A 58 -2.59 5.70 -16.47
C LEU A 58 -3.92 5.26 -17.10
N SER A 59 -3.90 5.03 -18.41
CA SER A 59 -5.03 4.37 -19.09
C SER A 59 -5.24 2.97 -18.52
N GLU A 60 -6.45 2.43 -18.65
CA GLU A 60 -6.72 1.07 -18.16
C GLU A 60 -5.88 0.04 -18.93
N ASP A 61 -5.64 0.24 -20.23
CA ASP A 61 -4.79 -0.63 -21.05
C ASP A 61 -3.36 -0.67 -20.51
N GLN A 62 -2.77 0.49 -20.20
CA GLN A 62 -1.43 0.55 -19.60
C GLN A 62 -1.35 -0.16 -18.24
N LYS A 63 -2.43 -0.16 -17.46
CA LYS A 63 -2.46 -0.92 -16.21
C LYS A 63 -2.49 -2.42 -16.47
N TRP A 64 -3.28 -2.85 -17.45
CA TRP A 64 -3.30 -4.24 -17.89
C TRP A 64 -1.94 -4.71 -18.39
N ASP A 65 -1.25 -3.90 -19.18
CA ASP A 65 0.11 -4.21 -19.64
C ASP A 65 1.07 -4.42 -18.47
N VAL A 66 1.01 -3.55 -17.45
CA VAL A 66 1.83 -3.70 -16.23
C VAL A 66 1.53 -5.00 -15.49
N MET A 67 0.25 -5.33 -15.32
CA MET A 67 -0.16 -6.55 -14.61
C MET A 67 0.23 -7.81 -15.38
N LEU A 68 -0.04 -7.85 -16.68
CA LEU A 68 0.28 -8.98 -17.55
C LEU A 68 1.80 -9.23 -17.60
N MET A 69 2.60 -8.18 -17.78
CA MET A 69 4.06 -8.29 -17.83
C MET A 69 4.65 -8.97 -16.58
N LEU A 70 4.12 -8.63 -15.40
CA LEU A 70 4.59 -9.16 -14.12
C LEU A 70 4.02 -10.54 -13.81
N GLU A 71 2.83 -10.86 -14.29
CA GLU A 71 2.26 -12.21 -14.20
C GLU A 71 3.03 -13.20 -15.09
N GLU A 72 3.34 -12.81 -16.33
CA GLU A 72 4.12 -13.63 -17.27
C GLU A 72 5.60 -13.74 -16.85
N ASN A 73 6.12 -12.73 -16.16
CA ASN A 73 7.52 -12.68 -15.72
C ASN A 73 7.63 -12.35 -14.22
N PRO A 74 7.31 -13.30 -13.31
CA PRO A 74 7.29 -13.04 -11.86
C PRO A 74 8.64 -12.63 -11.27
N HIS A 75 9.74 -12.91 -11.98
CA HIS A 75 11.10 -12.55 -11.59
C HIS A 75 11.50 -11.12 -11.99
N MET A 76 10.66 -10.43 -12.77
CA MET A 76 10.94 -9.07 -13.20
C MET A 76 10.73 -8.08 -12.05
N SER A 77 11.71 -7.20 -11.85
CA SER A 77 11.57 -6.12 -10.88
C SER A 77 10.69 -4.99 -11.41
N SER A 78 10.01 -4.27 -10.51
CA SER A 78 9.22 -3.08 -10.87
C SER A 78 10.03 -2.00 -11.61
N ARG A 79 11.36 -1.94 -11.43
CA ARG A 79 12.26 -1.05 -12.17
C ARG A 79 12.53 -1.51 -13.60
N GLN A 80 12.61 -2.83 -13.82
CA GLN A 80 12.70 -3.38 -15.17
C GLN A 80 11.39 -3.17 -15.93
N THR A 81 10.25 -3.33 -15.25
CA THR A 81 8.92 -3.05 -15.81
C THR A 81 8.76 -1.58 -16.20
N ASP A 82 9.30 -0.63 -15.41
CA ASP A 82 9.35 0.81 -15.76
C ASP A 82 10.05 1.02 -17.11
N SER A 83 11.25 0.45 -17.25
CA SER A 83 12.03 0.55 -18.47
C SER A 83 11.35 -0.14 -19.67
N ALA A 84 10.63 -1.24 -19.45
CA ALA A 84 9.97 -2.00 -20.51
C ALA A 84 8.70 -1.30 -21.04
N LEU A 85 7.90 -0.72 -20.14
CA LEU A 85 6.61 -0.12 -20.50
C LEU A 85 6.66 1.41 -20.62
N ASN A 86 7.81 2.03 -20.32
CA ASN A 86 8.01 3.48 -20.25
C ASN A 86 6.98 4.16 -19.31
N ILE A 87 6.71 3.52 -18.18
CA ILE A 87 5.77 3.98 -17.15
C ILE A 87 6.55 4.21 -15.88
N SER A 88 6.45 5.42 -15.31
CA SER A 88 7.19 5.77 -14.09
C SER A 88 7.02 4.72 -12.97
N HIS A 89 8.13 4.37 -12.33
CA HIS A 89 8.18 3.41 -11.22
C HIS A 89 7.10 3.62 -10.15
N SER A 90 6.83 4.88 -9.77
CA SER A 90 5.82 5.22 -8.77
C SER A 90 4.39 4.85 -9.21
N SER A 91 4.11 4.95 -10.51
CA SER A 91 2.82 4.59 -11.08
C SER A 91 2.66 3.07 -11.15
N ILE A 92 3.73 2.33 -11.48
CA ILE A 92 3.76 0.86 -11.41
C ILE A 92 3.48 0.40 -9.98
N LEU A 93 4.19 0.93 -8.98
CA LEU A 93 3.95 0.57 -7.57
C LEU A 93 2.52 0.86 -7.13
N ARG A 94 1.93 1.95 -7.64
CA ARG A 94 0.52 2.26 -7.37
C ARG A 94 -0.41 1.22 -7.99
N VAL A 95 -0.19 0.84 -9.25
CA VAL A 95 -0.98 -0.23 -9.93
C VAL A 95 -0.88 -1.54 -9.15
N LEU A 96 0.31 -1.93 -8.71
CA LEU A 96 0.49 -3.15 -7.92
C LEU A 96 -0.26 -3.11 -6.59
N THR A 97 -0.19 -1.98 -5.89
CA THR A 97 -0.89 -1.80 -4.61
C THR A 97 -2.42 -1.80 -4.80
N GLU A 98 -2.92 -1.12 -5.85
CA GLU A 98 -4.35 -1.05 -6.18
C GLU A 98 -4.92 -2.43 -6.54
N ASN A 99 -4.12 -3.30 -7.17
CA ASN A 99 -4.53 -4.65 -7.59
C ASN A 99 -4.08 -5.77 -6.64
N GLN A 100 -3.59 -5.43 -5.43
CA GLN A 100 -3.14 -6.40 -4.42
C GLN A 100 -2.07 -7.39 -4.92
N MET A 101 -1.26 -6.95 -5.91
CA MET A 101 -0.14 -7.72 -6.41
C MET A 101 1.08 -7.49 -5.52
N HIS A 102 1.47 -8.52 -4.80
CA HIS A 102 2.64 -8.48 -3.91
C HIS A 102 3.84 -9.11 -4.62
N PRO A 103 5.01 -8.45 -4.62
CA PRO A 103 6.23 -9.04 -5.15
C PRO A 103 6.50 -10.39 -4.50
N TYR A 104 6.75 -11.43 -5.30
CA TYR A 104 7.17 -12.73 -4.79
C TYR A 104 8.52 -12.59 -4.09
N LYS A 105 8.57 -12.93 -2.81
CA LYS A 105 9.83 -13.08 -2.09
C LYS A 105 10.38 -14.46 -2.42
N LEU A 106 11.55 -14.52 -3.08
CA LEU A 106 12.27 -15.78 -3.24
C LEU A 106 12.59 -16.34 -1.85
N VAL A 107 11.97 -17.47 -1.51
CA VAL A 107 12.28 -18.22 -0.29
C VAL A 107 13.23 -19.34 -0.70
N PRO A 108 14.48 -19.35 -0.20
CA PRO A 108 15.36 -20.49 -0.43
C PRO A 108 14.74 -21.72 0.24
N THR A 109 14.35 -22.69 -0.57
CA THR A 109 13.92 -24.01 -0.13
C THR A 109 15.06 -25.00 -0.30
N ASN A 110 15.04 -26.11 0.45
CA ASN A 110 15.97 -27.20 0.18
C ASN A 110 15.71 -27.75 -1.23
N GLU A 111 16.78 -28.03 -1.95
CA GLU A 111 16.71 -28.74 -3.24
C GLU A 111 16.14 -30.14 -2.99
N LEU A 112 15.17 -30.52 -3.82
CA LEU A 112 14.54 -31.84 -3.77
C LEU A 112 15.14 -32.70 -4.87
N ALA A 113 15.47 -33.95 -4.55
CA ALA A 113 15.81 -34.94 -5.56
C ALA A 113 14.55 -35.37 -6.33
N GLU A 114 14.72 -35.93 -7.53
CA GLU A 114 13.62 -36.39 -8.39
C GLU A 114 12.68 -37.38 -7.65
N ASP A 115 13.24 -38.30 -6.86
CA ASP A 115 12.49 -39.26 -6.04
C ASP A 115 11.78 -38.64 -4.82
N ASP A 116 12.18 -37.44 -4.37
CA ASP A 116 11.65 -36.87 -3.12
C ASP A 116 10.18 -36.49 -3.24
N PHE A 117 9.71 -36.16 -4.45
CA PHE A 117 8.32 -35.80 -4.70
C PHE A 117 7.39 -36.97 -4.37
N ASP A 118 7.66 -38.14 -4.95
CA ASP A 118 6.86 -39.34 -4.75
C ASP A 118 6.89 -39.80 -3.29
N ARG A 119 8.07 -39.78 -2.65
CA ARG A 119 8.22 -40.16 -1.24
C ARG A 119 7.44 -39.24 -0.31
N ARG A 120 7.43 -37.93 -0.58
CA ARG A 120 6.67 -36.95 0.21
C ARG A 120 5.17 -37.11 0.04
N ILE A 121 4.70 -37.34 -1.19
CA ILE A 121 3.27 -37.60 -1.46
C ILE A 121 2.82 -38.86 -0.75
N LEU A 122 3.57 -39.97 -0.93
CA LEU A 122 3.26 -41.24 -0.28
C LEU A 122 3.21 -41.11 1.25
N PHE A 123 4.17 -40.40 1.84
CA PHE A 123 4.15 -40.14 3.28
C PHE A 123 2.90 -39.37 3.70
N CYS A 124 2.54 -38.30 2.99
CA CYS A 124 1.34 -37.52 3.28
C CYS A 124 0.06 -38.38 3.18
N GLU A 125 -0.07 -39.17 2.12
CA GLU A 125 -1.21 -40.08 1.91
C GLU A 125 -1.33 -41.10 3.04
N GLN A 126 -0.21 -41.73 3.43
CA GLN A 126 -0.16 -42.67 4.54
C GLN A 126 -0.55 -42.01 5.87
N MET A 127 -0.05 -40.81 6.14
CA MET A 127 -0.38 -40.09 7.38
C MET A 127 -1.86 -39.67 7.41
N MET A 128 -2.43 -39.25 6.28
CA MET A 128 -3.86 -38.95 6.17
C MET A 128 -4.70 -40.19 6.44
N GLN A 129 -4.38 -41.31 5.79
CA GLN A 129 -5.09 -42.57 5.99
C GLN A 129 -5.01 -43.06 7.45
N MET A 130 -3.82 -43.02 8.07
CA MET A 130 -3.68 -43.39 9.48
C MET A 130 -4.46 -42.47 10.43
N THR A 131 -4.66 -41.20 10.05
CA THR A 131 -5.49 -40.27 10.81
C THR A 131 -6.97 -40.62 10.66
N ASP A 132 -7.43 -40.91 9.44
CA ASP A 132 -8.82 -41.29 9.15
C ASP A 132 -9.19 -42.63 9.82
N ASP A 133 -8.28 -43.60 9.80
CA ASP A 133 -8.42 -44.90 10.47
C ASP A 133 -8.21 -44.80 12.00
N ASN A 134 -8.01 -43.59 12.54
CA ASN A 134 -7.78 -43.27 13.95
C ASN A 134 -6.60 -44.05 14.59
N THR A 135 -5.68 -44.51 13.75
CA THR A 135 -4.46 -45.25 14.12
C THR A 135 -3.37 -44.28 14.56
N LEU A 136 -3.35 -43.07 13.97
CA LEU A 136 -2.49 -41.96 14.34
C LEU A 136 -3.27 -40.92 15.15
N GLN A 137 -3.09 -40.92 16.47
CA GLN A 137 -3.71 -39.94 17.38
C GLN A 137 -2.80 -38.74 17.56
N ILE A 138 -3.00 -37.68 16.77
CA ILE A 138 -2.10 -36.51 16.70
C ILE A 138 -1.86 -35.86 18.08
N ASP A 139 -2.86 -35.90 18.96
CA ASP A 139 -2.80 -35.43 20.35
C ASP A 139 -1.85 -36.22 21.26
N LYS A 140 -1.45 -37.42 20.84
CA LYS A 140 -0.51 -38.30 21.58
C LYS A 140 0.90 -38.33 20.99
N HIS A 141 1.18 -37.52 19.98
CA HIS A 141 2.48 -37.46 19.33
C HIS A 141 3.27 -36.24 19.80
N PHE A 142 4.50 -36.48 20.27
CA PHE A 142 5.46 -35.42 20.57
C PHE A 142 6.46 -35.29 19.43
N TYR A 143 6.50 -34.12 18.79
CA TYR A 143 7.51 -33.80 17.80
C TYR A 143 8.72 -33.18 18.49
N VAL A 144 9.91 -33.72 18.23
CA VAL A 144 11.17 -33.16 18.72
C VAL A 144 12.00 -32.71 17.53
N ALA A 145 12.46 -31.46 17.57
CA ALA A 145 13.42 -30.92 16.61
C ALA A 145 14.67 -30.43 17.37
N ARG A 146 15.84 -30.65 16.78
CA ARG A 146 17.11 -30.13 17.30
C ARG A 146 17.50 -28.89 16.52
N CYS A 147 17.76 -27.79 17.21
CA CYS A 147 18.26 -26.55 16.63
C CYS A 147 19.66 -26.24 17.16
N HIS A 148 20.49 -25.63 16.31
CA HIS A 148 21.81 -25.14 16.67
C HIS A 148 21.73 -23.66 17.05
N PHE A 149 22.18 -23.31 18.26
CA PHE A 149 22.32 -21.93 18.70
C PHE A 149 23.78 -21.49 18.55
N ARG A 150 23.99 -20.35 17.91
CA ARG A 150 25.32 -19.73 17.78
C ARG A 150 25.35 -18.45 18.61
N ILE A 151 26.17 -18.44 19.66
CA ILE A 151 26.44 -17.24 20.46
C ILE A 151 27.45 -16.38 19.68
N ARG A 152 27.11 -15.12 19.41
CA ARG A 152 28.05 -14.14 18.84
C ARG A 152 28.71 -13.41 20.00
N ASN A 153 30.04 -13.47 20.06
CA ASN A 153 30.87 -12.62 20.92
C ASN A 153 31.01 -11.22 20.32
#